data_AF-A0A3E0J2U2-F1
#
_entry.id   AF-A0A3E0J2U2-F1
#
_cell.length_a   1.000
_cell.length_b   1.000
_cell.length_c   1.000
_cell.angle_alpha   90.00
_cell.angle_beta   90.00
_cell.angle_gamma   90.00
#
_symmetry.space_group_name_H-M   'P 1'
#
loop_
_entity.id
_entity.type
_entity.pdbx_description
1 polymer ?
#
loop_
_entity_poly.entity_id
_entity_poly.type
_entity_poly.pdbx_seq_one_letter_code
_entity_poly.pdbx_strand_id
1 'polypeptide(L)'
;MAKKDWSGILFFISGVILFGFTSVGTVVSMSFLEGWSNPPGKYWSAIQQGRLMFPMIFSWVLMSVGLVFIFSNELKNLYIRLSN
;
A
#
# COMPACT_ATOMS: atom_id res chain seq x y z
N MET A 1 -9.03 -13.99 18.85
CA MET A 1 -7.99 -13.19 18.16
C MET A 1 -6.98 -12.73 19.18
N ALA A 2 -5.71 -13.01 18.97
CA ALA A 2 -4.64 -12.51 19.82
C ALA A 2 -4.48 -10.99 19.58
N LYS A 3 -3.92 -10.25 20.55
CA LYS A 3 -3.66 -8.80 20.40
C LYS A 3 -2.85 -8.47 19.14
N LYS A 4 -1.93 -9.36 18.74
CA LYS A 4 -1.15 -9.28 17.49
C LYS A 4 -2.03 -9.21 16.24
N ASP A 5 -3.10 -9.99 16.19
CA ASP A 5 -3.98 -10.07 15.02
C ASP A 5 -4.75 -8.76 14.86
N TRP A 6 -5.19 -8.17 15.98
CA TRP A 6 -5.83 -6.85 15.98
C TRP A 6 -4.89 -5.74 15.52
N SER A 7 -3.62 -5.75 15.96
CA SER A 7 -2.61 -4.82 15.46
C SER A 7 -2.35 -5.00 13.97
N GLY A 8 -2.27 -6.24 13.49
CA GLY A 8 -2.10 -6.54 12.06
C GLY A 8 -3.27 -6.04 11.20
N ILE A 9 -4.51 -6.30 11.64
CA ILE A 9 -5.72 -5.80 10.99
C ILE A 9 -5.73 -4.27 10.96
N LEU A 10 -5.37 -3.61 12.06
CA LEU A 10 -5.33 -2.15 12.13
C LEU A 10 -4.32 -1.57 11.14
N PHE A 11 -3.09 -2.08 11.12
CA PHE A 11 -2.08 -1.64 10.14
C PHE A 11 -2.52 -1.88 8.70
N PHE A 12 -3.13 -3.04 8.42
CA PHE A 12 -3.62 -3.36 7.09
C PHE A 12 -4.73 -2.40 6.62
N ILE A 13 -5.77 -2.20 7.45
CA ILE A 13 -6.88 -1.30 7.13
C ILE A 13 -6.38 0.14 6.98
N SER A 14 -5.50 0.61 7.87
CA SER A 14 -4.90 1.95 7.74
C SER A 14 -4.13 2.11 6.43
N GLY A 15 -3.37 1.09 6.01
CA GLY A 15 -2.68 1.08 4.73
C GLY A 15 -3.65 1.13 3.55
N VAL A 16 -4.74 0.34 3.56
CA VAL A 16 -5.77 0.35 2.50
C VAL A 16 -6.44 1.72 2.39
N ILE A 17 -6.82 2.32 3.52
CA ILE A 17 -7.45 3.65 3.56
C ILE A 17 -6.48 4.71 2.99
N LEU A 18 -5.23 4.70 3.43
CA LEU A 18 -4.22 5.65 2.95
C LEU A 18 -3.97 5.49 1.44
N PHE A 19 -3.90 4.25 0.95
CA PHE A 19 -3.76 3.96 -0.48
C PHE A 19 -4.97 4.48 -1.27
N GLY A 20 -6.18 4.28 -0.75
CA GLY A 20 -7.41 4.77 -1.36
C GLY A 20 -7.42 6.28 -1.51
N PHE A 21 -7.14 7.03 -0.44
CA PHE A 21 -7.05 8.49 -0.49
C PHE A 21 -5.94 8.98 -1.43
N THR A 22 -4.77 8.32 -1.40
CA THR A 22 -3.66 8.67 -2.30
C THR A 22 -4.03 8.44 -3.77
N SER A 23 -4.75 7.36 -4.06
CA SER A 23 -5.22 7.04 -5.41
C SER A 23 -6.26 8.05 -5.90
N VAL A 24 -7.23 8.41 -5.07
CA VAL A 24 -8.22 9.45 -5.38
C VAL A 24 -7.51 10.80 -5.62
N GLY A 25 -6.59 11.20 -4.73
CA GLY A 25 -5.80 12.42 -4.88
C GLY A 25 -4.96 12.42 -6.15
N THR A 26 -4.43 11.26 -6.56
CA THR A 26 -3.69 11.10 -7.82
C THR A 26 -4.59 11.31 -9.03
N VAL A 27 -5.79 10.71 -9.04
CA VAL A 27 -6.76 10.86 -10.15
C VAL A 27 -7.24 12.31 -10.26
N VAL A 28 -7.49 12.97 -9.13
CA VAL A 28 -7.82 14.41 -9.11
C VAL A 28 -6.65 15.23 -9.65
N SER A 29 -5.41 14.98 -9.24
CA SER A 29 -4.24 15.70 -9.76
C SER A 29 -4.04 15.48 -11.26
N MET A 30 -4.38 14.29 -11.74
CA MET A 30 -4.28 13.90 -13.15
C MET A 30 -5.28 14.63 -14.06
N SER A 31 -6.40 15.12 -13.54
CA SER A 31 -7.36 15.89 -14.35
C SER A 31 -6.80 17.25 -14.77
N PHE A 32 -5.84 17.79 -14.02
CA PHE A 32 -5.17 19.07 -14.29
C PHE A 32 -3.91 18.96 -15.16
N LEU A 33 -3.49 17.74 -15.50
CA LEU A 33 -2.34 17.51 -16.36
C LEU A 33 -2.74 17.54 -17.84
N GLU A 34 -1.94 18.21 -18.66
CA GLU A 34 -2.08 18.20 -20.12
C GLU A 34 -1.22 17.10 -20.74
N GLY A 35 -1.75 16.40 -21.75
CA GLY A 35 -1.05 15.36 -22.50
C GLY A 35 -1.04 13.98 -21.83
N TRP A 36 -1.34 12.94 -22.63
CA TRP A 36 -1.23 11.52 -22.24
C TRP A 36 0.01 10.83 -22.83
N SER A 37 0.67 11.50 -23.77
CA SER A 37 1.63 10.90 -24.71
C SER A 37 3.09 10.93 -24.27
N ASN A 38 3.44 11.67 -23.21
CA ASN A 38 4.81 11.72 -22.71
C ASN A 38 5.02 10.70 -21.57
N PRO A 39 6.05 9.84 -21.64
CA PRO A 39 6.44 9.03 -20.49
C PRO A 39 6.81 9.97 -19.33
N PRO A 40 6.51 9.62 -18.06
CA PRO A 40 6.14 8.31 -17.52
C PRO A 40 4.63 8.01 -17.48
N GLY A 41 3.83 8.71 -18.29
CA GLY A 41 2.37 8.54 -18.31
C GLY A 41 1.69 9.39 -17.23
N LYS A 42 0.45 9.80 -17.51
CA LYS A 42 -0.27 10.85 -16.78
C LYS A 42 -0.43 10.56 -15.28
N TYR A 43 -0.62 9.30 -14.91
CA TYR A 43 -0.76 8.87 -13.52
C TYR A 43 0.54 9.04 -12.72
N TRP A 44 1.68 8.61 -13.26
CA TRP A 44 2.97 8.75 -12.57
C TRP A 44 3.42 10.20 -12.49
N SER A 45 3.14 11.00 -13.52
CA SER A 45 3.34 12.45 -13.50
C SER A 45 2.50 13.12 -12.39
N ALA A 46 1.25 12.69 -12.21
CA ALA A 46 0.38 13.19 -11.14
C ALA A 46 0.90 12.82 -9.75
N ILE A 47 1.46 11.62 -9.58
CA ILE A 47 2.10 11.22 -8.32
C ILE A 47 3.31 12.09 -8.01
N GLN A 48 4.17 12.36 -9.00
CA GLN A 48 5.36 13.17 -8.81
C GLN A 48 5.02 14.63 -8.52
N GLN A 49 4.13 15.24 -9.32
CA GLN A 49 3.72 16.64 -9.11
C GLN A 49 2.93 16.83 -7.81
N GLY A 50 2.03 15.89 -7.49
CA GLY A 50 1.25 15.91 -6.25
C GLY A 50 2.05 15.51 -5.01
N ARG A 51 3.34 15.16 -5.15
CA ARG A 51 4.21 14.66 -4.06
C ARG A 51 3.59 13.47 -3.31
N LEU A 52 2.80 12.67 -4.02
CA LEU A 52 2.02 11.55 -3.48
C LEU A 52 2.83 10.26 -3.33
N MET A 53 4.11 10.30 -3.69
CA MET A 53 5.02 9.16 -3.64
C MET A 53 5.21 8.63 -2.21
N PHE A 54 5.38 9.55 -1.25
CA PHE A 54 5.51 9.18 0.17
C PHE A 54 4.27 8.46 0.72
N PRO A 55 3.05 9.03 0.64
CA PRO A 55 1.87 8.34 1.16
C PRO A 55 1.55 7.04 0.41
N MET A 56 1.89 6.95 -0.88
CA MET A 56 1.77 5.70 -1.65
C MET A 56 2.70 4.61 -1.08
N ILE A 57 4.00 4.88 -0.97
CA ILE A 57 4.97 3.90 -0.44
C ILE A 57 4.63 3.53 1.00
N PHE A 58 4.28 4.52 1.82
CA PHE A 58 3.93 4.28 3.22
C PHE A 58 2.68 3.39 3.36
N SER A 59 1.69 3.55 2.48
CA SER A 59 0.52 2.67 2.45
C SER A 59 0.88 1.22 2.17
N TRP A 60 1.84 0.97 1.26
CA TRP A 60 2.31 -0.38 0.96
C TRP A 60 3.02 -1.00 2.15
N VAL A 61 3.88 -0.23 2.83
CA VAL A 61 4.56 -0.69 4.05
C VAL A 61 3.54 -1.09 5.12
N LEU A 62 2.54 -0.25 5.37
CA LEU A 62 1.47 -0.54 6.33
C LEU A 62 0.69 -1.82 5.99
N MET A 63 0.31 -1.98 4.72
CA MET A 63 -0.38 -3.19 4.25
C MET A 63 0.49 -4.43 4.39
N SER A 64 1.77 -4.36 3.98
CA SER A 64 2.70 -5.49 4.09
C SER A 64 2.96 -5.88 5.54
N VAL A 65 3.20 -4.92 6.43
CA VAL A 65 3.38 -5.18 7.87
C VAL A 65 2.11 -5.78 8.48
N GLY A 66 0.94 -5.25 8.12
CA GLY A 66 -0.35 -5.77 8.54
C GLY A 66 -0.55 -7.24 8.13
N LEU A 67 -0.27 -7.56 6.86
CA LEU A 67 -0.33 -8.94 6.34
C LEU A 67 0.65 -9.87 7.07
N VAL A 68 1.89 -9.44 7.28
CA VAL A 68 2.89 -10.25 8.01
C VAL A 68 2.41 -10.55 9.43
N PHE A 69 1.81 -9.59 10.12
CA PHE A 69 1.28 -9.81 11.47
C PHE A 69 0.05 -10.71 11.50
N ILE A 70 -0.84 -10.61 10.51
CA ILE A 70 -2.01 -11.49 10.41
C ILE A 70 -1.55 -12.93 10.13
N PHE A 71 -0.68 -13.13 9.14
CA PHE A 71 -0.28 -14.46 8.66
C PHE A 71 0.99 -15.01 9.33
N SER A 72 1.47 -14.40 10.42
CA SER A 72 2.77 -14.79 11.00
C SER A 72 2.82 -16.25 11.46
N ASN A 73 1.68 -16.81 11.88
CA ASN A 73 1.60 -18.19 12.36
C ASN A 73 1.60 -19.18 11.19
N GLU A 74 0.87 -18.86 10.13
CA GLU A 74 0.81 -19.61 8.88
C GLU A 74 2.17 -19.62 8.19
N LEU A 75 2.85 -18.47 8.13
CA LEU A 75 4.21 -18.35 7.60
C LEU A 75 5.21 -19.20 8.39
N LYS A 76 5.11 -19.20 9.73
CA LYS A 76 5.95 -20.04 10.59
C LYS A 76 5.71 -21.53 10.31
N ASN A 77 4.46 -21.94 10.19
CA ASN A 77 4.11 -23.34 9.89
C ASN A 77 4.59 -23.77 8.49
N LEU A 78 4.50 -22.86 7.51
CA LEU A 78 4.94 -23.11 6.15
C LEU A 78 6.46 -23.22 6.06
N TYR A 79 7.19 -22.38 6.79
CA TYR A 79 8.65 -22.49 6.92
C TYR A 79 9.09 -23.85 7.49
N ILE A 80 8.47 -24.29 8.60
CA ILE A 80 8.80 -25.58 9.22
C ILE A 80 8.54 -26.75 8.25
N ARG A 81 7.47 -26.68 7.45
CA ARG A 81 7.16 -27.70 6.44
C ARG A 81 8.15 -27.73 5.27
N LEU A 82 8.71 -26.59 4.89
CA LEU A 82 9.69 -26.50 3.81
C LEU A 82 11.12 -26.83 4.27
N SER A 83 11.40 -26.72 5.58
CA SER A 83 12.71 -27.02 6.16
C SER A 83 12.89 -28.49 6.57
N ASN A 84 11.82 -29.29 6.56
CA ASN A 84 11.82 -30.74 6.78
C ASN A 84 11.72 -31.48 5.43
#